data_AF-A0A2T5PGP6-F1
#
_entry.id   AF-A0A2T5PGP6-F1
#
_cell.length_a   1.000
_cell.length_b   1.000
_cell.length_c   1.000
_cell.angle_alpha   90.00
_cell.angle_beta   90.00
_cell.angle_gamma   90.00
#
_symmetry.space_group_name_H-M   'P 1'
#
loop_
_entity.id
_entity.type
_entity.pdbx_description
1 polymer ?
#
loop_
_entity_poly.entity_id
_entity_poly.type
_entity_poly.pdbx_seq_one_letter_code
_entity_poly.pdbx_strand_id
1 'polypeptide(L)'
;MNKTILRTLADGIADYHSATGAVLASGVEVIMERDIERFDAGGGMLDRAVTITVRKSLLQPFDRQGAFAMDGKTWHIDGIERDDGHMITLYVVP
;
A
#
# COMPACT_ATOMS: atom_id res chain seq x y z
N MET A 1 -9.87 -21.48 6.54
CA MET A 1 -9.31 -20.51 7.49
C MET A 1 -9.75 -19.10 7.06
N ASN A 2 -10.29 -18.34 8.00
CA ASN A 2 -11.15 -17.13 7.91
C ASN A 2 -10.93 -16.14 6.75
N LYS A 3 -11.90 -16.05 5.83
CA LYS A 3 -12.05 -14.90 4.90
C LYS A 3 -12.65 -13.65 5.57
N THR A 4 -13.24 -13.80 6.75
CA THR A 4 -14.05 -12.74 7.39
C THR A 4 -13.25 -11.69 8.14
N ILE A 5 -12.03 -12.00 8.61
CA ILE A 5 -11.27 -11.08 9.49
C ILE A 5 -10.71 -9.88 8.72
N LEU A 6 -10.28 -10.07 7.48
CA LEU A 6 -9.63 -8.99 6.71
C LEU A 6 -10.60 -7.92 6.23
N ARG A 7 -11.87 -8.28 6.01
CA ARG A 7 -12.89 -7.30 5.64
C ARG A 7 -13.20 -6.30 6.76
N THR A 8 -12.90 -6.66 8.01
CA THR A 8 -13.05 -5.78 9.17
C THR A 8 -11.84 -4.86 9.40
N LEU A 9 -10.72 -5.15 8.74
CA LEU A 9 -9.47 -4.38 8.82
C LEU A 9 -9.21 -3.55 7.56
N ALA A 10 -9.84 -3.87 6.43
CA ALA A 10 -9.67 -3.13 5.19
C ALA A 10 -10.37 -1.77 5.28
N ASP A 11 -9.58 -0.70 5.21
CA ASP A 11 -10.08 0.68 5.12
C ASP A 11 -10.61 1.00 3.71
N GLY A 12 -10.25 0.19 2.70
CA GLY A 12 -10.70 0.43 1.34
C GLY A 12 -10.44 -0.71 0.36
N ILE A 13 -10.87 -0.48 -0.87
CA ILE A 13 -10.62 -1.33 -2.04
C ILE A 13 -9.85 -0.48 -3.05
N ALA A 14 -8.75 -1.02 -3.58
CA ALA A 14 -7.90 -0.33 -4.55
C ALA A 14 -7.66 -1.16 -5.81
N ASP A 15 -7.42 -0.47 -6.92
CA ASP A 15 -6.81 -1.05 -8.11
C ASP A 15 -5.29 -0.86 -8.03
N TYR A 16 -4.54 -1.92 -8.26
CA TYR A 16 -3.09 -1.91 -8.26
C TYR A 16 -2.56 -1.80 -9.68
N HIS A 17 -1.77 -0.75 -9.92
CA HIS A 17 -1.22 -0.41 -11.21
C HIS A 17 0.29 -0.62 -11.21
N SER A 18 0.83 -1.01 -12.36
CA SER A 18 2.27 -0.98 -12.64
C SER A 18 2.78 0.46 -12.75
N ALA A 19 4.10 0.63 -12.75
CA ALA A 19 4.77 1.92 -12.99
C ALA A 19 4.38 2.55 -14.34
N THR A 20 3.95 1.75 -15.32
CA THR A 20 3.50 2.23 -16.64
C THR A 20 2.01 2.56 -16.68
N GLY A 21 1.29 2.38 -15.57
CA GLY A 21 -0.15 2.63 -15.46
C GLY A 21 -1.06 1.47 -15.88
N ALA A 22 -0.50 0.33 -16.29
CA ALA A 22 -1.32 -0.85 -16.57
C ALA A 22 -1.86 -1.44 -15.27
N VAL A 23 -3.15 -1.79 -15.25
CA VAL A 23 -3.80 -2.45 -14.11
C VAL A 23 -3.25 -3.87 -13.97
N LEU A 24 -2.59 -4.15 -12.85
CA LEU A 24 -2.02 -5.45 -12.52
C LEU A 24 -2.99 -6.30 -11.68
N ALA A 25 -3.75 -5.67 -10.79
CA ALA A 25 -4.81 -6.32 -10.03
C ALA A 25 -5.92 -5.31 -9.72
N SER A 26 -7.16 -5.79 -9.67
CA SER A 26 -8.32 -4.95 -9.32
C SER A 26 -9.03 -5.47 -8.09
N GLY A 27 -9.69 -4.57 -7.36
CA GLY A 27 -10.51 -4.94 -6.21
C GLY A 27 -9.68 -5.47 -5.03
N VAL A 28 -8.47 -4.96 -4.85
CA VAL A 28 -7.54 -5.40 -3.80
C VAL A 28 -7.94 -4.75 -2.47
N GLU A 29 -8.18 -5.59 -1.45
CA GLU A 29 -8.44 -5.11 -0.09
C GLU A 29 -7.17 -4.49 0.49
N VAL A 30 -7.25 -3.23 0.92
CA VAL A 30 -6.13 -2.46 1.46
C VAL A 30 -6.47 -1.88 2.84
N ILE A 31 -5.47 -1.80 3.70
CA ILE A 31 -5.50 -1.08 4.98
C ILE A 31 -4.65 0.17 4.79
N MET A 32 -5.21 1.36 5.02
CA MET A 32 -4.49 2.61 4.84
C MET A 32 -4.30 3.29 6.18
N GLU A 33 -3.04 3.43 6.59
CA GLU A 33 -2.68 4.17 7.80
C GLU A 33 -2.07 5.51 7.42
N ARG A 34 -2.60 6.59 8.02
CA ARG A 34 -2.14 7.96 7.83
C ARG A 34 -1.44 8.45 9.10
N ASP A 35 -0.63 9.49 8.96
CA ASP A 35 0.06 10.14 10.06
C ASP A 35 1.04 9.20 10.80
N ILE A 36 1.68 8.27 10.06
CA ILE A 36 2.76 7.46 10.62
C ILE A 36 4.01 8.32 10.73
N GLU A 37 4.61 8.32 11.92
CA GLU A 37 5.88 8.97 12.18
C GLU A 37 7.01 8.23 11.46
N ARG A 38 7.52 8.79 10.35
CA ARG A 38 8.73 8.28 9.68
C ARG A 38 9.91 9.14 10.10
N PHE A 39 10.89 8.52 10.75
CA PHE A 39 12.17 9.17 11.03
C PHE A 39 13.00 9.20 9.76
N ASP A 40 13.14 10.39 9.16
CA ASP A 40 14.17 10.62 8.15
C ASP A 40 15.52 10.89 8.84
N ALA A 41 16.49 10.02 8.58
CA ALA A 41 17.85 10.13 9.11
C ALA A 41 18.62 11.35 8.55
N GLY A 42 18.08 12.05 7.53
CA GLY A 42 18.73 13.18 6.88
C GLY A 42 18.45 14.58 7.46
N GLY A 43 17.37 14.77 8.25
CA GLY A 43 16.91 16.15 8.50
C GLY A 43 16.11 16.43 9.77
N GLY A 44 15.83 15.45 10.63
CA GLY A 44 15.12 15.68 11.91
C GLY A 44 13.67 16.16 11.78
N MET A 45 13.09 16.17 10.57
CA MET A 45 11.66 16.37 10.38
C MET A 45 10.94 15.02 10.48
N LEU A 46 9.95 14.97 11.38
CA LEU A 46 8.88 13.97 11.36
C LEU A 46 8.05 14.21 10.10
N ASP A 47 8.28 13.42 9.05
CA ASP A 47 7.39 13.45 7.91
C ASP A 47 6.18 12.55 8.19
N ARG A 48 4.99 13.04 7.87
CA ARG A 48 3.75 12.29 8.05
C ARG A 48 3.64 11.31 6.90
N ALA A 49 4.07 10.08 7.15
CA ALA A 49 3.99 9.02 6.16
C ALA A 49 2.56 8.45 6.08
N VAL A 50 2.20 8.03 4.87
CA VAL A 50 1.02 7.20 4.63
C VAL A 50 1.54 5.81 4.25
N THR A 51 0.93 4.77 4.81
CA THR A 51 1.22 3.40 4.40
C THR A 51 -0.02 2.68 3.90
N ILE A 52 0.20 1.72 3.00
CA ILE A 52 -0.80 0.77 2.55
C ILE A 52 -0.31 -0.63 2.91
N THR A 53 -1.11 -1.33 3.71
CA THR A 53 -0.89 -2.75 4.01
C THR A 53 -1.84 -3.61 3.17
N VAL A 54 -1.29 -4.63 2.51
CA VAL A 54 -2.02 -5.48 1.59
C VAL A 54 -1.46 -6.91 1.57
N ARG A 55 -2.28 -7.88 1.17
CA ARG A 55 -1.82 -9.25 0.92
C ARG A 55 -0.89 -9.28 -0.30
N LYS A 56 0.35 -9.71 -0.10
CA LYS A 56 1.38 -9.80 -1.15
C LYS A 56 0.97 -10.69 -2.31
N SER A 57 0.18 -11.74 -2.04
CA SER A 57 -0.32 -12.65 -3.08
C SER A 57 -1.32 -12.00 -4.05
N LEU A 58 -1.93 -10.86 -3.68
CA LEU A 58 -2.83 -10.10 -4.56
C LEU A 58 -2.07 -9.13 -5.49
N LEU A 59 -0.80 -8.85 -5.20
CA LEU A 59 0.06 -7.98 -6.01
C LEU A 59 0.89 -8.82 -7.00
N GLN A 60 0.24 -9.48 -7.95
CA GLN A 60 0.91 -10.32 -8.94
C GLN A 60 0.57 -9.86 -10.37
N PRO A 61 1.58 -9.49 -11.18
CA PRO A 61 3.00 -9.37 -10.85
C PRO A 61 3.25 -8.25 -9.81
N PHE A 62 4.31 -8.39 -9.01
CA PHE A 62 4.70 -7.37 -8.04
C PHE A 62 5.62 -6.33 -8.67
N ASP A 63 5.19 -5.07 -8.68
CA ASP A 63 5.94 -3.91 -9.16
C ASP A 63 6.20 -2.92 -8.01
N ARG A 64 7.47 -2.79 -7.62
CA ARG A 64 7.90 -1.89 -6.52
C ARG A 64 7.74 -0.41 -6.85
N GLN A 65 7.55 -0.05 -8.12
CA GLN A 65 7.30 1.31 -8.58
C GLN A 65 5.83 1.50 -9.01
N GLY A 66 4.97 0.54 -8.67
CA GLY A 66 3.54 0.62 -8.93
C GLY A 66 2.81 1.64 -8.07
N ALA A 67 1.48 1.65 -8.21
CA ALA A 67 0.60 2.56 -7.49
C ALA A 67 -0.74 1.92 -7.14
N PHE A 68 -1.42 2.47 -6.13
CA PHE A 68 -2.76 2.09 -5.72
C PHE A 68 -3.75 3.20 -6.07
N ALA A 69 -4.75 2.91 -6.89
CA ALA A 69 -5.85 3.81 -7.19
C ALA A 69 -7.07 3.47 -6.31
N MET A 70 -7.50 4.43 -5.48
CA MET A 70 -8.68 4.28 -4.61
C MET A 70 -9.34 5.65 -4.39
N ASP A 71 -10.68 5.68 -4.36
CA ASP A 71 -11.48 6.90 -4.16
C ASP A 71 -11.10 8.08 -5.08
N GLY A 72 -10.72 7.78 -6.33
CA GLY A 72 -10.30 8.79 -7.31
C GLY A 72 -8.92 9.39 -7.06
N LYS A 73 -8.16 8.87 -6.09
CA LYS A 73 -6.78 9.26 -5.79
C LYS A 73 -5.82 8.12 -6.12
N THR A 74 -4.64 8.47 -6.64
CA THR A 74 -3.56 7.52 -6.89
C THR A 74 -2.51 7.68 -5.80
N TRP A 75 -1.96 6.56 -5.33
CA TRP A 75 -0.95 6.51 -4.29
C TRP A 75 0.25 5.72 -4.82
N HIS A 76 1.34 6.40 -5.08
CA HIS A 76 2.56 5.82 -5.63
C HIS A 76 3.41 5.18 -4.54
N ILE A 77 3.99 4.01 -4.81
CA ILE A 77 4.88 3.33 -3.86
C ILE A 77 6.20 4.10 -3.79
N ASP A 78 6.55 4.54 -2.57
CA ASP A 78 7.81 5.22 -2.25
C ASP A 78 8.80 4.28 -1.53
N GLY A 79 8.31 3.17 -0.98
CA GLY A 79 9.18 2.21 -0.31
C GLY A 79 8.43 1.05 0.33
N ILE A 80 9.20 0.11 0.88
CA ILE A 80 8.67 -0.96 1.71
C ILE A 80 8.97 -0.59 3.16
N GLU A 81 7.92 -0.51 3.97
CA GLU A 81 8.04 -0.37 5.43
C GLU A 81 8.28 -1.75 6.05
N ARG A 82 7.45 -2.74 5.68
CA ARG A 82 7.54 -4.11 6.19
C ARG A 82 7.05 -5.13 5.16
N ASP A 83 7.67 -6.30 5.15
CA ASP A 83 7.27 -7.44 4.32
C ASP A 83 7.50 -8.73 5.12
N ASP A 84 6.42 -9.43 5.47
CA ASP A 84 6.49 -10.70 6.21
C ASP A 84 6.26 -11.94 5.31
N GLY A 85 6.23 -11.73 3.99
CA GLY A 85 5.95 -12.75 2.98
C GLY A 85 4.47 -13.03 2.73
N HIS A 86 3.57 -12.63 3.63
CA HIS A 86 2.12 -12.77 3.47
C HIS A 86 1.46 -11.40 3.28
N MET A 87 1.76 -10.47 4.18
CA MET A 87 1.37 -9.07 4.15
C MET A 87 2.60 -8.21 3.82
N ILE A 88 2.35 -7.15 3.08
CA ILE A 88 3.35 -6.14 2.76
C ILE A 88 2.78 -4.77 3.10
N THR A 89 3.55 -3.97 3.82
CA THR A 89 3.27 -2.59 4.19
C THR A 89 4.21 -1.70 3.39
N LEU A 90 3.61 -0.83 2.60
CA LEU A 90 4.30 0.03 1.63
C LEU A 90 4.14 1.48 2.05
N TYR A 91 5.23 2.24 2.05
CA TYR A 91 5.15 3.70 2.09
C TYR A 91 4.59 4.19 0.77
N VAL A 92 3.62 5.10 0.84
CA VAL A 92 3.00 5.67 -0.36
C VAL A 92 2.91 7.19 -0.29
N VAL A 93 2.98 7.80 -1.46
CA VAL A 93 2.86 9.24 -1.67
C VAL A 93 1.73 9.53 -2.67
N PRO A 94 1.00 10.65 -2.51
CA PRO A 94 -0.12 11.00 -3.38
C PRO A 94 0.28 11.42 -4.79
#